data_AF-A0A511IYX9-F1
#
_entry.id   AF-A0A511IYX9-F1
#
_cell.length_a   1.000
_cell.length_b   1.000
_cell.length_c   1.000
_cell.angle_alpha   90.00
_cell.angle_beta   90.00
_cell.angle_gamma   90.00
#
_symmetry.space_group_name_H-M   'P 1'
#
loop_
_entity.id
_entity.type
_entity.pdbx_description
1 polymer ?
#
loop_
_entity_poly.entity_id
_entity_poly.type
_entity_poly.pdbx_seq_one_letter_code
_entity_poly.pdbx_strand_id
1 'polypeptide(L)'
;MPKERVDYDKAIEMYDKHNDWKIVKNYLRLRSHELEKIKDQYLIKQIQKGIPAYLIARDNDISYRLVLKKRKLYIARQLFNGVSEYELTDQLKVKVKEIENACYDYIKKTLKYKTMIPEFIRETTKLMRCKKSDILESYIVGALKEEKSIHEISKVLQMEEDKIVKIRKNYAKKKIERGFPILRIHTELQQDLESAPGFRDACIIYELKKNHNQAHLYLQKDNPSEISLNNKNEKFILKKFGVSIEELRVLLFNYIERERKKGKQLTLIAKEFDFAVNEQGKFVYDETIKKDINPPNKEAGTSTMSIFQHVERQKRPSVIVSEYCPLQPISKKGRLEAITEKAQQRSQDSIMLALKERCQSLQKLTGENTFISKE
;
A
#
# COMPACT_ATOMS: atom_id res chain seq x y z
N MET A 1 27.40 -47.73 -5.09
CA MET A 1 28.02 -46.80 -4.11
C MET A 1 27.07 -45.64 -3.86
N PRO A 2 26.37 -45.58 -2.71
CA PRO A 2 25.59 -44.40 -2.36
C PRO A 2 26.56 -43.22 -2.13
N LYS A 3 26.34 -42.10 -2.83
CA LYS A 3 27.11 -40.86 -2.60
C LYS A 3 26.87 -40.42 -1.16
N GLU A 4 27.90 -40.46 -0.32
CA GLU A 4 27.86 -39.83 0.99
C GLU A 4 27.33 -38.40 0.83
N ARG A 5 26.26 -38.09 1.57
CA ARG A 5 25.76 -36.72 1.67
C ARG A 5 26.90 -35.90 2.24
N VAL A 6 27.37 -34.91 1.47
CA VAL A 6 28.31 -33.91 1.95
C VAL A 6 27.77 -33.30 3.24
N ASP A 7 28.52 -33.44 4.33
CA ASP A 7 28.18 -32.90 5.63
C ASP A 7 28.39 -31.39 5.64
N TYR A 8 27.28 -30.66 5.52
CA TYR A 8 27.27 -29.20 5.48
C TYR A 8 27.77 -28.59 6.79
N ASP A 9 27.36 -29.13 7.93
CA ASP A 9 27.71 -28.53 9.22
C ASP A 9 29.21 -28.71 9.49
N LYS A 10 29.77 -29.86 9.11
CA LYS A 10 31.22 -30.10 9.13
C LYS A 10 31.99 -29.15 8.19
N ALA A 11 31.43 -28.84 7.02
CA ALA A 11 32.03 -27.88 6.08
C ALA A 11 32.06 -26.45 6.63
N ILE A 12 30.99 -26.04 7.33
CA ILE A 12 30.92 -24.72 7.97
C ILE A 12 31.86 -24.65 9.17
N GLU A 13 31.90 -25.68 10.01
CA GLU A 13 32.81 -25.73 11.16
C GLU A 13 34.28 -25.58 10.73
N MET A 14 34.67 -26.25 9.64
CA MET A 14 36.02 -26.08 9.07
C MET A 14 36.24 -24.69 8.49
N TYR A 15 35.24 -24.11 7.83
CA TYR A 15 35.36 -22.74 7.35
C TYR A 15 35.53 -21.75 8.50
N ASP A 16 34.73 -21.87 9.56
CA ASP A 16 34.82 -20.98 10.72
C ASP A 16 36.16 -21.14 11.47
N LYS A 17 36.79 -22.33 11.43
CA LYS A 17 38.12 -22.59 12.00
C LYS A 17 39.28 -22.02 11.18
N HIS A 18 39.21 -22.12 9.85
CA HIS A 18 40.36 -21.84 8.98
C HIS A 18 40.19 -20.59 8.10
N ASN A 19 38.97 -20.06 8.01
CA ASN A 19 38.57 -18.94 7.16
C ASN A 19 39.02 -19.07 5.69
N ASP A 20 39.11 -20.31 5.17
CA ASP A 20 39.53 -20.58 3.79
C ASP A 20 38.73 -21.72 3.16
N TRP A 21 37.98 -21.40 2.10
CA TRP A 21 37.20 -22.36 1.33
C TRP A 21 38.05 -23.36 0.54
N LYS A 22 39.33 -23.06 0.26
CA LYS A 22 40.25 -24.02 -0.37
C LYS A 22 40.54 -25.20 0.55
N ILE A 23 40.73 -24.92 1.85
CA ILE A 23 40.93 -25.95 2.87
C ILE A 23 39.69 -26.84 2.97
N VAL A 24 38.49 -26.23 3.06
CA VAL A 24 37.22 -26.97 3.08
C VAL A 24 37.04 -27.86 1.85
N LYS A 25 37.35 -27.33 0.65
CA LYS A 25 37.27 -28.08 -0.61
C LYS A 25 38.17 -29.30 -0.62
N ASN A 26 39.44 -29.12 -0.22
CA ASN A 26 40.45 -30.18 -0.27
C ASN A 26 40.17 -31.26 0.78
N TYR A 27 39.80 -30.84 2.00
CA TYR A 27 39.52 -31.76 3.10
C TYR A 27 38.29 -32.64 2.82
N LEU A 28 37.20 -32.02 2.35
CA LEU A 28 35.94 -32.74 2.05
C LEU A 28 35.89 -33.31 0.62
N ARG A 29 36.98 -33.22 -0.14
CA ARG A 29 37.08 -33.67 -1.55
C ARG A 29 35.90 -33.18 -2.41
N LEU A 30 35.49 -31.93 -2.21
CA LEU A 30 34.30 -31.36 -2.84
C LEU A 30 34.54 -31.01 -4.30
N ARG A 31 33.58 -31.35 -5.16
CA ARG A 31 33.52 -30.81 -6.52
C ARG A 31 33.14 -29.33 -6.45
N SER A 32 33.53 -28.55 -7.45
CA SER A 32 33.31 -27.09 -7.45
C SER A 32 31.84 -26.69 -7.24
N HIS A 33 30.89 -27.42 -7.84
CA HIS A 33 29.46 -27.17 -7.67
C HIS A 33 28.91 -27.56 -6.28
N GLU A 34 29.55 -28.49 -5.58
CA GLU A 34 29.18 -28.86 -4.20
C GLU A 34 29.66 -27.77 -3.24
N LEU A 35 30.90 -27.31 -3.41
CA LEU A 35 31.43 -26.17 -2.65
C LEU A 35 30.60 -24.91 -2.86
N GLU A 36 30.19 -24.62 -4.09
CA GLU A 36 29.35 -23.44 -4.39
C GLU A 36 27.99 -23.51 -3.69
N LYS A 37 27.37 -24.69 -3.62
CA LYS A 37 26.13 -24.89 -2.85
C LYS A 37 26.33 -24.62 -1.36
N ILE A 38 27.44 -25.07 -0.78
CA ILE A 38 27.77 -24.84 0.64
C ILE A 38 27.99 -23.35 0.89
N LYS A 39 28.77 -22.68 0.04
CA LYS A 39 28.98 -21.22 0.10
C LYS A 39 27.66 -20.45 0.04
N ASP A 40 26.77 -20.85 -0.86
CA ASP A 40 25.44 -20.25 -0.98
C ASP A 40 24.59 -20.46 0.27
N GLN A 41 24.64 -21.65 0.88
CA GLN A 41 23.94 -21.93 2.14
C GLN A 41 24.54 -21.13 3.32
N TYR A 42 25.87 -20.99 3.38
CA TYR A 42 26.56 -20.20 4.39
C TYR A 42 26.15 -18.72 4.31
N LEU A 43 26.10 -18.19 3.08
CA LEU A 43 25.63 -16.84 2.82
C LEU A 43 24.18 -16.63 3.29
N ILE A 44 23.30 -17.61 3.03
CA ILE A 44 21.91 -17.56 3.50
C ILE A 44 21.86 -17.59 5.04
N LYS A 45 22.66 -18.41 5.72
CA LYS A 45 22.75 -18.42 7.20
C LYS A 45 23.18 -17.05 7.75
N GLN A 46 24.15 -16.38 7.12
CA GLN A 46 24.57 -15.03 7.52
C GLN A 46 23.44 -14.00 7.34
N ILE A 47 22.69 -14.07 6.23
CA ILE A 47 21.51 -13.24 6.01
C ILE A 47 20.45 -13.50 7.08
N GLN A 48 20.17 -14.77 7.39
CA GLN A 48 19.20 -15.19 8.41
C GLN A 48 19.53 -14.66 9.80
N LYS A 49 20.83 -14.52 10.13
CA LYS A 49 21.32 -13.93 11.38
C LYS A 49 21.19 -12.39 11.43
N GLY A 50 20.69 -11.76 10.36
CA GLY A 50 20.54 -10.30 10.29
C GLY A 50 21.88 -9.55 10.13
N ILE A 51 22.94 -10.23 9.68
CA ILE A 51 24.24 -9.58 9.48
C ILE A 51 24.12 -8.53 8.36
N PRO A 52 24.60 -7.28 8.56
CA PRO A 52 24.60 -6.24 7.53
C PRO A 52 25.25 -6.69 6.21
N ALA A 53 24.64 -6.34 5.07
CA ALA A 53 25.07 -6.85 3.77
C ALA A 53 26.50 -6.41 3.38
N TYR A 54 26.98 -5.27 3.89
CA TYR A 54 28.34 -4.81 3.63
C TYR A 54 29.39 -5.66 4.37
N LEU A 55 29.09 -6.14 5.58
CA LEU A 55 29.97 -7.06 6.32
C LEU A 55 30.03 -8.40 5.62
N ILE A 56 28.87 -8.96 5.25
CA ILE A 56 28.81 -10.21 4.48
C ILE A 56 29.65 -10.10 3.20
N ALA A 57 29.52 -9.00 2.46
CA ALA A 57 30.27 -8.78 1.22
C ALA A 57 31.78 -8.76 1.46
N ARG A 58 32.23 -8.01 2.47
CA ARG A 58 33.65 -7.90 2.85
C ARG A 58 34.21 -9.23 3.32
N ASP A 59 33.54 -9.89 4.25
CA ASP A 59 34.05 -11.08 4.94
C ASP A 59 34.06 -12.34 4.04
N ASN A 60 33.31 -12.32 2.94
CA ASN A 60 33.24 -13.42 1.97
C ASN A 60 33.90 -13.07 0.61
N ASP A 61 34.51 -11.88 0.48
CA ASP A 61 35.09 -11.36 -0.76
C ASP A 61 34.14 -11.48 -1.98
N ILE A 62 32.91 -11.01 -1.80
CA ILE A 62 31.88 -11.02 -2.84
C ILE A 62 31.27 -9.63 -3.04
N SER A 63 30.69 -9.42 -4.22
CA SER A 63 30.02 -8.15 -4.51
C SER A 63 28.85 -7.88 -3.55
N TYR A 64 28.82 -6.67 -2.97
CA TYR A 64 27.69 -6.16 -2.21
C TYR A 64 26.35 -6.30 -2.95
N ARG A 65 26.36 -6.10 -4.28
CA ARG A 65 25.16 -6.25 -5.12
C ARG A 65 24.64 -7.70 -5.13
N LEU A 66 25.53 -8.68 -5.09
CA LEU A 66 25.19 -10.10 -5.04
C LEU A 66 24.53 -10.45 -3.70
N VAL A 67 25.07 -9.94 -2.59
CA VAL A 67 24.49 -10.12 -1.24
C VAL A 67 23.07 -9.54 -1.19
N LEU A 68 22.88 -8.31 -1.69
CA LEU A 68 21.54 -7.70 -1.75
C LEU A 68 20.57 -8.51 -2.60
N LYS A 69 21.02 -9.07 -3.74
CA LYS A 69 20.18 -9.93 -4.60
C LYS A 69 19.75 -11.20 -3.85
N LYS A 70 20.70 -11.87 -3.16
CA LYS A 70 20.43 -13.07 -2.37
C LYS A 70 19.52 -12.78 -1.18
N ARG A 71 19.67 -11.64 -0.52
CA ARG A 71 18.77 -11.17 0.56
C ARG A 71 17.35 -10.98 0.07
N LYS A 72 17.14 -10.29 -1.07
CA LYS A 72 15.78 -10.12 -1.63
C LYS A 72 15.14 -11.46 -2.02
N LEU A 73 15.92 -12.37 -2.60
CA LEU A 73 15.45 -13.73 -2.88
C LEU A 73 15.06 -14.48 -1.60
N TYR A 74 15.86 -14.36 -0.53
CA TYR A 74 15.54 -14.94 0.76
C TYR A 74 14.23 -14.38 1.32
N ILE A 75 14.09 -13.06 1.40
CA ILE A 75 12.87 -12.39 1.88
C ILE A 75 11.66 -12.87 1.10
N ALA A 76 11.74 -12.88 -0.23
CA ALA A 76 10.60 -13.25 -1.05
C ALA A 76 10.18 -14.72 -0.86
N ARG A 77 11.14 -15.64 -0.67
CA ARG A 77 10.83 -17.03 -0.30
C ARG A 77 10.09 -17.12 1.03
N GLN A 78 10.52 -16.36 2.04
CA GLN A 78 9.88 -16.37 3.35
C GLN A 78 8.46 -15.79 3.31
N LEU A 79 8.27 -14.68 2.59
CA LEU A 79 6.94 -14.08 2.41
C LEU A 79 5.97 -15.06 1.71
N PHE A 80 6.42 -15.78 0.68
CA PHE A 80 5.58 -16.80 0.02
C PHE A 80 5.33 -18.04 0.88
N ASN A 81 6.18 -18.31 1.86
CA ASN A 81 5.96 -19.35 2.87
C ASN A 81 5.05 -18.88 4.03
N GLY A 82 4.56 -17.64 4.01
CA GLY A 82 3.63 -17.09 5.00
C GLY A 82 4.28 -16.42 6.22
N VAL A 83 5.61 -16.22 6.22
CA VAL A 83 6.29 -15.44 7.26
C VAL A 83 5.85 -13.98 7.15
N SER A 84 5.53 -13.34 8.27
CA SER A 84 5.04 -11.96 8.26
C SER A 84 6.15 -10.95 7.93
N GLU A 85 5.76 -9.80 7.39
CA GLU A 85 6.70 -8.71 7.06
C GLU A 85 7.39 -8.17 8.32
N TYR A 86 6.70 -8.17 9.46
CA TYR A 86 7.23 -7.73 10.76
C TYR A 86 8.25 -8.71 11.32
N GLU A 87 7.98 -10.02 11.28
CA GLU A 87 8.95 -11.05 11.68
C GLU A 87 10.26 -10.93 10.89
N LEU A 88 10.17 -10.69 9.57
CA LEU A 88 11.36 -10.51 8.73
C LEU A 88 12.07 -9.19 8.98
N THR A 89 11.33 -8.14 9.32
CA THR A 89 11.88 -6.83 9.71
C THR A 89 12.73 -6.98 10.97
N ASP A 90 12.22 -7.67 11.99
CA ASP A 90 12.90 -7.92 13.25
C ASP A 90 14.12 -8.83 13.06
N GLN A 91 13.95 -9.93 12.33
CA GLN A 91 15.01 -10.88 12.05
C GLN A 91 16.18 -10.24 11.27
N LEU A 92 15.86 -9.48 10.22
CA LEU A 92 16.87 -8.94 9.31
C LEU A 92 17.36 -7.54 9.71
N LYS A 93 16.74 -6.92 10.72
CA LYS A 93 17.02 -5.56 11.20
C LYS A 93 16.98 -4.53 10.07
N VAL A 94 15.95 -4.61 9.22
CA VAL A 94 15.72 -3.70 8.09
C VAL A 94 14.34 -3.05 8.19
N LYS A 95 14.07 -2.01 7.42
CA LYS A 95 12.76 -1.33 7.43
C LYS A 95 11.69 -2.21 6.77
N VAL A 96 10.45 -2.15 7.29
CA VAL A 96 9.28 -2.85 6.73
C VAL A 96 9.12 -2.59 5.22
N LYS A 97 9.31 -1.34 4.77
CA LYS A 97 9.22 -0.96 3.35
C LYS A 97 10.22 -1.70 2.46
N GLU A 98 11.39 -2.06 2.98
CA GLU A 98 12.36 -2.88 2.23
C GLU A 98 11.90 -4.32 2.08
N ILE A 99 11.20 -4.86 3.08
CA ILE A 99 10.58 -6.19 3.04
C ILE A 99 9.41 -6.20 2.05
N GLU A 100 8.48 -5.23 2.17
CA GLU A 100 7.30 -5.09 1.30
C GLU A 100 7.68 -5.04 -0.19
N ASN A 101 8.78 -4.35 -0.52
CA ASN A 101 9.23 -4.18 -1.90
C ASN A 101 10.16 -5.29 -2.40
N ALA A 102 10.62 -6.20 -1.53
CA ALA A 102 11.68 -7.16 -1.87
C ALA A 102 11.29 -8.09 -3.03
N CYS A 103 10.04 -8.58 -3.06
CA CYS A 103 9.53 -9.43 -4.13
C CYS A 103 9.57 -8.70 -5.48
N TYR A 104 8.95 -7.52 -5.54
CA TYR A 104 8.90 -6.71 -6.75
C TYR A 104 10.31 -6.35 -7.25
N ASP A 105 11.17 -5.86 -6.35
CA ASP A 105 12.53 -5.46 -6.69
C ASP A 105 13.37 -6.63 -7.24
N TYR A 106 13.20 -7.83 -6.68
CA TYR A 106 13.88 -9.03 -7.15
C TYR A 106 13.42 -9.40 -8.56
N ILE A 107 12.10 -9.44 -8.78
CA ILE A 107 11.48 -9.77 -10.06
C ILE A 107 11.89 -8.75 -11.12
N LYS A 108 11.72 -7.44 -10.85
CA LYS A 108 12.10 -6.34 -11.75
C LYS A 108 13.56 -6.40 -12.18
N LYS A 109 14.48 -6.60 -11.24
CA LYS A 109 15.92 -6.70 -11.56
C LYS A 109 16.25 -7.94 -12.39
N THR A 110 15.58 -9.05 -12.13
CA THR A 110 15.83 -10.31 -12.85
C THR A 110 15.24 -10.25 -14.26
N LEU A 111 14.09 -9.59 -14.42
CA LEU A 111 13.40 -9.40 -15.69
C LEU A 111 14.19 -8.52 -16.67
N LYS A 112 14.92 -7.50 -16.19
CA LYS A 112 15.70 -6.57 -17.02
C LYS A 112 16.66 -7.25 -18.01
N TYR A 113 17.13 -8.46 -17.70
CA TYR A 113 18.12 -9.19 -18.48
C TYR A 113 17.54 -10.36 -19.28
N LYS A 114 16.21 -10.51 -19.32
CA LYS A 114 15.55 -11.64 -19.97
C LYS A 114 14.70 -11.16 -21.13
N THR A 115 14.89 -11.79 -22.30
CA THR A 115 14.12 -11.52 -23.52
C THR A 115 12.86 -12.39 -23.62
N MET A 116 12.88 -13.59 -23.01
CA MET A 116 11.78 -14.56 -23.04
C MET A 116 11.01 -14.57 -21.72
N ILE A 117 9.85 -13.90 -21.69
CA ILE A 117 9.01 -13.77 -20.48
C ILE A 117 8.55 -15.12 -19.91
N PRO A 118 8.07 -16.10 -20.72
CA PRO A 118 7.62 -17.38 -20.18
C PRO A 118 8.73 -18.15 -19.45
N GLU A 119 9.95 -18.12 -19.99
CA GLU A 119 11.11 -18.76 -19.38
C GLU A 119 11.54 -18.03 -18.10
N PHE A 120 11.57 -16.69 -18.13
CA PHE A 120 11.82 -15.88 -16.94
C PHE A 120 10.87 -16.23 -15.79
N ILE A 121 9.56 -16.33 -16.07
CA ILE A 121 8.56 -16.69 -15.06
C ILE A 121 8.87 -18.09 -14.51
N ARG A 122 9.13 -19.07 -15.38
CA ARG A 122 9.42 -20.46 -14.99
C ARG A 122 10.68 -20.59 -14.12
N GLU A 123 11.75 -19.85 -14.43
CA GLU A 123 12.96 -19.85 -13.62
C GLU A 123 12.72 -19.15 -12.27
N THR A 124 12.02 -18.03 -12.29
CA THR A 124 11.76 -17.23 -11.10
C THR A 124 10.84 -17.96 -10.11
N THR A 125 9.83 -18.70 -10.57
CA THR A 125 8.99 -19.54 -9.70
C THR A 125 9.80 -20.64 -9.03
N LYS A 126 10.73 -21.30 -9.73
CA LYS A 126 11.66 -22.29 -9.15
C LYS A 126 12.57 -21.66 -8.10
N LEU A 127 13.14 -20.48 -8.41
CA LEU A 127 14.05 -19.79 -7.50
C LEU A 127 13.32 -19.30 -6.24
N MET A 128 12.14 -18.68 -6.39
CA MET A 128 11.37 -18.11 -5.28
C MET A 128 10.47 -19.13 -4.58
N ARG A 129 10.33 -20.35 -5.13
CA ARG A 129 9.48 -21.44 -4.61
C ARG A 129 8.01 -21.03 -4.47
N CYS A 130 7.46 -20.41 -5.51
CA CYS A 130 6.09 -19.89 -5.53
C CYS A 130 5.36 -20.23 -6.83
N LYS A 131 4.07 -19.88 -6.91
CA LYS A 131 3.25 -20.10 -8.11
C LYS A 131 3.50 -18.99 -9.13
N LYS A 132 3.23 -19.29 -10.40
CA LYS A 132 3.27 -18.30 -11.51
C LYS A 132 2.38 -17.09 -11.21
N SER A 133 1.21 -17.32 -10.62
CA SER A 133 0.28 -16.25 -10.22
C SER A 133 0.94 -15.25 -9.27
N ASP A 134 1.78 -15.72 -8.36
CA ASP A 134 2.35 -14.90 -7.29
C ASP A 134 3.43 -13.96 -7.85
N ILE A 135 4.20 -14.44 -8.82
CA ILE A 135 5.17 -13.62 -9.58
C ILE A 135 4.46 -12.53 -10.37
N LEU A 136 3.41 -12.89 -11.11
CA LEU A 136 2.65 -11.92 -11.91
C LEU A 136 1.96 -10.88 -11.04
N GLU A 137 1.27 -11.31 -9.97
CA GLU A 137 0.61 -10.42 -9.01
C GLU A 137 1.63 -9.47 -8.35
N SER A 138 2.78 -9.99 -7.88
CA SER A 138 3.84 -9.17 -7.27
C SER A 138 4.43 -8.14 -8.24
N TYR A 139 4.65 -8.52 -9.50
CA TYR A 139 5.18 -7.61 -10.51
C TYR A 139 4.18 -6.50 -10.84
N ILE A 140 2.93 -6.87 -11.14
CA ILE A 140 1.88 -5.93 -11.54
C ILE A 140 1.64 -4.92 -10.42
N VAL A 141 1.44 -5.37 -9.18
CA VAL A 141 1.17 -4.50 -8.04
C VAL A 141 2.36 -3.57 -7.78
N GLY A 142 3.60 -4.09 -7.81
CA GLY A 142 4.77 -3.24 -7.59
C GLY A 142 5.01 -2.22 -8.70
N ALA A 143 4.69 -2.57 -9.95
CA ALA A 143 4.78 -1.62 -11.07
C ALA A 143 3.72 -0.51 -10.95
N LEU A 144 2.51 -0.83 -10.53
CA LEU A 144 1.46 0.16 -10.26
C LEU A 144 1.85 1.10 -9.10
N LYS A 145 2.51 0.59 -8.05
CA LYS A 145 3.07 1.43 -6.96
C LYS A 145 4.15 2.40 -7.43
N GLU A 146 4.84 2.07 -8.53
CA GLU A 146 5.80 2.97 -9.20
C GLU A 146 5.15 3.81 -10.31
N GLU A 147 3.82 3.89 -10.32
CA GLU A 147 3.05 4.69 -11.27
C GLU A 147 3.17 4.28 -12.73
N LYS A 148 3.42 3.00 -12.98
CA LYS A 148 3.40 2.42 -14.32
C LYS A 148 1.98 2.18 -14.81
N SER A 149 1.71 2.64 -16.03
CA SER A 149 0.45 2.40 -16.72
C SER A 149 0.25 0.91 -17.02
N ILE A 150 -1.01 0.48 -17.13
CA ILE A 150 -1.36 -0.90 -17.52
C ILE A 150 -0.73 -1.26 -18.87
N HIS A 151 -0.69 -0.31 -19.80
CA HIS A 151 -0.08 -0.47 -21.11
C HIS A 151 1.43 -0.74 -21.04
N GLU A 152 2.18 -0.01 -20.21
CA GLU A 152 3.61 -0.28 -19.99
C GLU A 152 3.82 -1.67 -19.39
N ILE A 153 3.00 -2.06 -18.42
CA ILE A 153 3.07 -3.38 -17.78
C ILE A 153 2.77 -4.48 -18.80
N SER A 154 1.78 -4.27 -19.67
CA SER A 154 1.41 -5.17 -20.76
C SER A 154 2.56 -5.41 -21.73
N LYS A 155 3.24 -4.34 -22.17
CA LYS A 155 4.42 -4.44 -23.04
C LYS A 155 5.54 -5.23 -22.40
N VAL A 156 5.83 -4.97 -21.12
CA VAL A 156 6.92 -5.66 -20.41
C VAL A 156 6.61 -7.15 -20.19
N LEU A 157 5.36 -7.48 -19.82
CA LEU A 157 4.97 -8.86 -19.56
C LEU A 157 4.51 -9.63 -20.81
N GLN A 158 4.43 -8.98 -21.97
CA GLN A 158 3.90 -9.53 -23.22
C GLN A 158 2.54 -10.21 -23.00
N MET A 159 1.62 -9.49 -22.34
CA MET A 159 0.34 -10.01 -21.89
C MET A 159 -0.78 -8.99 -22.14
N GLU A 160 -1.95 -9.47 -22.53
CA GLU A 160 -3.16 -8.64 -22.71
C GLU A 160 -3.47 -7.78 -21.48
N GLU A 161 -3.87 -6.54 -21.71
CA GLU A 161 -4.23 -5.59 -20.65
C GLU A 161 -5.40 -6.11 -19.79
N ASP A 162 -6.37 -6.80 -20.38
CA ASP A 162 -7.50 -7.39 -19.66
C ASP A 162 -7.07 -8.42 -18.60
N LYS A 163 -6.02 -9.20 -18.89
CA LYS A 163 -5.46 -10.15 -17.93
C LYS A 163 -4.79 -9.42 -16.76
N ILE A 164 -4.13 -8.29 -17.03
CA ILE A 164 -3.52 -7.44 -15.99
C ILE A 164 -4.62 -6.80 -15.12
N VAL A 165 -5.67 -6.26 -15.74
CA VAL A 165 -6.83 -5.70 -15.05
C VAL A 165 -7.48 -6.74 -14.14
N LYS A 166 -7.64 -7.98 -14.62
CA LYS A 166 -8.20 -9.09 -13.84
C LYS A 166 -7.33 -9.44 -12.62
N ILE A 167 -6.01 -9.53 -12.79
CA ILE A 167 -5.08 -9.79 -11.68
C ILE A 167 -5.15 -8.65 -10.65
N ARG A 168 -5.14 -7.40 -11.12
CA ARG A 168 -5.28 -6.19 -10.27
C ARG A 168 -6.58 -6.24 -9.44
N LYS A 169 -7.72 -6.53 -10.06
CA LYS A 169 -9.02 -6.66 -9.38
C LYS A 169 -9.04 -7.80 -8.35
N ASN A 170 -8.47 -8.96 -8.70
CA ASN A 170 -8.38 -10.09 -7.79
C ASN A 170 -7.51 -9.78 -6.56
N TYR A 171 -6.40 -9.06 -6.74
CA TYR A 171 -5.56 -8.61 -5.63
C TYR A 171 -6.32 -7.67 -4.68
N ALA A 172 -7.04 -6.68 -5.24
CA ALA A 172 -7.88 -5.78 -4.46
C ALA A 172 -8.89 -6.55 -3.60
N LYS A 173 -9.62 -7.50 -4.21
CA LYS A 173 -10.59 -8.36 -3.52
C LYS A 173 -9.96 -9.11 -2.34
N LYS A 174 -8.83 -9.80 -2.56
CA LYS A 174 -8.10 -10.51 -1.49
C LYS A 174 -7.69 -9.58 -0.34
N LYS A 175 -7.25 -8.36 -0.64
CA LYS A 175 -6.85 -7.36 0.37
C LYS A 175 -8.06 -6.82 1.14
N ILE A 176 -9.19 -6.62 0.49
CA ILE A 176 -10.46 -6.23 1.13
C ILE A 176 -10.99 -7.34 2.04
N GLU A 177 -10.93 -8.60 1.60
CA GLU A 177 -11.30 -9.77 2.41
C GLU A 177 -10.42 -9.91 3.65
N ARG A 178 -9.12 -9.62 3.51
CA ARG A 178 -8.16 -9.49 4.63
C ARG A 178 -8.32 -8.18 5.41
N GLY A 179 -9.29 -7.34 5.03
CA GLY A 179 -9.68 -6.08 5.64
C GLY A 179 -8.58 -5.01 5.72
N PHE A 180 -7.76 -4.88 4.69
CA PHE A 180 -6.89 -3.72 4.52
C PHE A 180 -7.72 -2.45 4.23
N PRO A 181 -7.26 -1.25 4.65
CA PRO A 181 -7.96 0.00 4.34
C PRO A 181 -8.08 0.24 2.84
N ILE A 182 -9.27 0.60 2.35
CA ILE A 182 -9.50 0.78 0.91
C ILE A 182 -8.66 1.91 0.32
N LEU A 183 -8.44 2.99 1.08
CA LEU A 183 -7.55 4.08 0.67
C LEU A 183 -6.11 3.58 0.41
N ARG A 184 -5.62 2.65 1.22
CA ARG A 184 -4.31 2.01 1.02
C ARG A 184 -4.31 1.18 -0.25
N ILE A 185 -5.34 0.35 -0.46
CA ILE A 185 -5.48 -0.49 -1.67
C ILE A 185 -5.53 0.37 -2.93
N HIS A 186 -6.27 1.48 -2.92
CA HIS A 186 -6.31 2.43 -4.03
C HIS A 186 -4.93 2.99 -4.34
N THR A 187 -4.26 3.53 -3.33
CA THR A 187 -2.93 4.14 -3.49
C THR A 187 -1.94 3.13 -4.09
N GLU A 188 -2.03 1.86 -3.69
CA GLU A 188 -1.18 0.79 -4.20
C GLU A 188 -1.54 0.35 -5.64
N LEU A 189 -2.79 0.50 -6.09
CA LEU A 189 -3.29 -0.08 -7.34
C LEU A 189 -3.68 0.93 -8.42
N GLN A 190 -3.63 2.23 -8.13
CA GLN A 190 -3.99 3.31 -9.05
C GLN A 190 -5.35 3.06 -9.73
N GLN A 191 -6.38 2.76 -8.94
CA GLN A 191 -7.74 2.53 -9.42
C GLN A 191 -8.62 3.71 -9.09
N ASP A 192 -9.62 4.04 -9.90
CA ASP A 192 -10.66 4.98 -9.47
C ASP A 192 -11.42 4.40 -8.27
N LEU A 193 -11.34 5.12 -7.14
CA LEU A 193 -11.96 4.78 -5.87
C LEU A 193 -13.40 4.26 -6.05
N GLU A 194 -14.21 4.97 -6.82
CA GLU A 194 -15.65 4.75 -7.00
C GLU A 194 -16.01 3.39 -7.62
N SER A 195 -15.10 2.80 -8.39
CA SER A 195 -15.32 1.54 -9.10
C SER A 195 -14.84 0.30 -8.33
N ALA A 196 -14.12 0.48 -7.21
CA ALA A 196 -13.56 -0.64 -6.47
C ALA A 196 -14.63 -1.37 -5.64
N PRO A 197 -14.73 -2.71 -5.72
CA PRO A 197 -15.69 -3.47 -4.93
C PRO A 197 -15.56 -3.16 -3.43
N GLY A 198 -16.65 -2.80 -2.76
CA GLY A 198 -16.64 -2.44 -1.34
C GLY A 198 -16.10 -1.04 -1.00
N PHE A 199 -15.71 -0.22 -1.98
CA PHE A 199 -15.31 1.18 -1.74
C PHE A 199 -16.42 2.00 -1.09
N ARG A 200 -17.64 1.88 -1.63
CA ARG A 200 -18.86 2.48 -1.05
C ARG A 200 -18.99 2.08 0.41
N ASP A 201 -18.91 0.79 0.71
CA ASP A 201 -19.03 0.23 2.06
C ASP A 201 -17.97 0.78 3.02
N ALA A 202 -16.70 0.87 2.59
CA ALA A 202 -15.66 1.44 3.46
C ALA A 202 -15.78 2.95 3.64
N CYS A 203 -16.28 3.68 2.63
CA CYS A 203 -16.59 5.10 2.79
C CYS A 203 -17.70 5.31 3.82
N ILE A 204 -18.72 4.47 3.79
CA ILE A 204 -19.80 4.49 4.78
C ILE A 204 -19.25 4.19 6.17
N ILE A 205 -18.44 3.13 6.34
CA ILE A 205 -17.82 2.80 7.63
C ILE A 205 -16.89 3.92 8.11
N TYR A 206 -16.09 4.53 7.23
CA TYR A 206 -15.21 5.64 7.56
C TYR A 206 -15.99 6.87 8.06
N GLU A 207 -17.07 7.23 7.36
CA GLU A 207 -17.94 8.34 7.78
C GLU A 207 -18.68 8.02 9.09
N LEU A 208 -19.03 6.76 9.35
CA LEU A 208 -19.59 6.34 10.62
C LEU A 208 -18.61 6.51 11.79
N LYS A 209 -17.32 6.18 11.59
CA LYS A 209 -16.27 6.41 12.60
C LYS A 209 -16.03 7.89 12.86
N LYS A 210 -15.97 8.69 11.79
CA LYS A 210 -15.62 10.12 11.88
C LYS A 210 -16.70 10.96 12.56
N ASN A 211 -17.96 10.64 12.34
CA ASN A 211 -19.07 11.49 12.78
C ASN A 211 -19.60 11.13 14.18
N HIS A 212 -18.90 10.27 14.95
CA HIS A 212 -19.27 9.87 16.31
C HIS A 212 -20.76 9.47 16.41
N ASN A 213 -21.27 8.83 15.36
CA ASN A 213 -22.69 8.58 15.22
C ASN A 213 -23.14 7.50 16.22
N GLN A 214 -24.44 7.43 16.48
CA GLN A 214 -25.04 6.42 17.35
C GLN A 214 -25.05 5.03 16.66
N ALA A 215 -23.92 4.61 16.09
CA ALA A 215 -23.77 3.36 15.35
C ALA A 215 -24.18 2.13 16.18
N HIS A 216 -24.09 2.24 17.51
CA HIS A 216 -24.62 1.26 18.46
C HIS A 216 -26.13 1.02 18.33
N LEU A 217 -26.94 2.02 17.92
CA LEU A 217 -28.39 1.87 17.70
C LEU A 217 -28.68 0.91 16.56
N TYR A 218 -27.88 0.92 15.49
CA TYR A 218 -28.02 -0.06 14.41
C TYR A 218 -27.66 -1.49 14.87
N LEU A 219 -26.93 -1.63 15.97
CA LEU A 219 -26.50 -2.92 16.52
C LEU A 219 -27.46 -3.46 17.60
N GLN A 220 -28.42 -2.66 18.07
CA GLN A 220 -29.46 -3.11 18.98
C GLN A 220 -30.50 -3.96 18.22
N LYS A 221 -30.98 -5.02 18.85
CA LYS A 221 -31.63 -6.16 18.16
C LYS A 221 -33.11 -5.94 17.84
N ASP A 222 -33.72 -4.92 18.43
CA ASP A 222 -35.17 -4.81 18.51
C ASP A 222 -35.64 -3.68 17.57
N ASN A 223 -35.96 -4.04 16.33
CA ASN A 223 -36.58 -3.22 15.27
C ASN A 223 -35.83 -1.97 14.74
N PRO A 224 -35.24 -2.04 13.52
CA PRO A 224 -34.63 -0.87 12.86
C PRO A 224 -35.64 0.26 12.55
N SER A 225 -36.93 -0.05 12.51
CA SER A 225 -38.03 0.89 12.24
C SER A 225 -38.25 1.94 13.33
N GLU A 226 -37.73 1.71 14.54
CA GLU A 226 -37.88 2.61 15.69
C GLU A 226 -36.65 3.51 15.94
N ILE A 227 -35.61 3.40 15.10
CA ILE A 227 -34.45 4.29 15.15
C ILE A 227 -34.89 5.68 14.68
N SER A 228 -35.29 6.52 15.63
CA SER A 228 -35.66 7.90 15.36
C SER A 228 -34.46 8.65 14.78
N LEU A 229 -34.55 9.01 13.49
CA LEU A 229 -33.59 9.83 12.74
C LEU A 229 -33.57 11.29 13.26
N ASN A 230 -33.27 11.48 14.54
CA ASN A 230 -33.20 12.79 15.17
C ASN A 230 -31.84 13.48 14.93
N ASN A 231 -30.87 12.78 14.32
CA ASN A 231 -29.54 13.31 14.06
C ASN A 231 -29.34 13.76 12.60
N LYS A 232 -28.92 15.02 12.39
CA LYS A 232 -28.59 15.60 11.08
C LYS A 232 -27.49 14.83 10.35
N ASN A 233 -26.57 14.20 11.08
CA ASN A 233 -25.44 13.46 10.50
C ASN A 233 -25.84 12.12 9.90
N GLU A 234 -26.85 11.43 10.46
CA GLU A 234 -27.33 10.15 9.94
C GLU A 234 -28.12 10.35 8.64
N LYS A 235 -29.00 11.36 8.60
CA LYS A 235 -29.66 11.79 7.36
C LYS A 235 -28.66 12.16 6.28
N PHE A 236 -27.53 12.77 6.65
CA PHE A 236 -26.45 13.08 5.72
C PHE A 236 -25.81 11.82 5.14
N ILE A 237 -25.46 10.81 5.94
CA ILE A 237 -24.85 9.55 5.44
C ILE A 237 -25.83 8.78 4.55
N LEU A 238 -27.08 8.60 5.00
CA LEU A 238 -28.11 7.89 4.22
C LEU A 238 -28.34 8.57 2.86
N LYS A 239 -28.43 9.91 2.84
CA LYS A 239 -28.62 10.70 1.62
C LYS A 239 -27.36 10.76 0.74
N LYS A 240 -26.16 10.86 1.33
CA LYS A 240 -24.89 10.97 0.61
C LYS A 240 -24.53 9.67 -0.11
N PHE A 241 -24.82 8.52 0.49
CA PHE A 241 -24.45 7.22 -0.06
C PHE A 241 -25.64 6.42 -0.63
N GLY A 242 -26.86 6.95 -0.52
CA GLY A 242 -28.08 6.29 -1.00
C GLY A 242 -28.28 4.90 -0.37
N VAL A 243 -28.03 4.76 0.93
CA VAL A 243 -28.13 3.50 1.67
C VAL A 243 -29.35 3.51 2.59
N SER A 244 -29.96 2.34 2.81
CA SER A 244 -30.99 2.17 3.83
C SER A 244 -30.38 1.93 5.22
N ILE A 245 -31.20 2.05 6.27
CA ILE A 245 -30.79 1.73 7.65
C ILE A 245 -30.44 0.24 7.77
N GLU A 246 -31.21 -0.64 7.13
CA GLU A 246 -30.97 -2.08 7.07
C GLU A 246 -29.65 -2.40 6.38
N GLU A 247 -29.36 -1.74 5.26
CA GLU A 247 -28.10 -1.91 4.53
C GLU A 247 -26.91 -1.45 5.40
N LEU A 248 -27.03 -0.29 6.04
CA LEU A 248 -26.00 0.25 6.92
C LEU A 248 -25.74 -0.66 8.14
N ARG A 249 -26.81 -1.25 8.70
CA ARG A 249 -26.73 -2.27 9.76
C ARG A 249 -25.96 -3.50 9.29
N VAL A 250 -26.31 -4.06 8.13
CA VAL A 250 -25.61 -5.22 7.54
C VAL A 250 -24.13 -4.90 7.31
N LEU A 251 -23.81 -3.71 6.79
CA LEU A 251 -22.43 -3.27 6.59
C LEU A 251 -21.64 -3.19 7.89
N LEU A 252 -22.25 -2.67 8.96
CA LEU A 252 -21.62 -2.56 10.27
C LEU A 252 -21.41 -3.92 10.92
N PHE A 253 -22.40 -4.83 10.85
CA PHE A 253 -22.23 -6.22 11.31
C PHE A 253 -21.11 -6.94 10.55
N ASN A 254 -21.10 -6.84 9.23
CA ASN A 254 -20.06 -7.43 8.37
C ASN A 254 -18.68 -6.85 8.66
N TYR A 255 -18.59 -5.57 9.03
CA TYR A 255 -17.34 -4.96 9.49
C TYR A 255 -16.88 -5.56 10.81
N ILE A 256 -17.75 -5.60 11.82
CA ILE A 256 -17.43 -6.11 13.17
C ILE A 256 -17.00 -7.58 13.10
N GLU A 257 -17.72 -8.43 12.37
CA GLU A 257 -17.34 -9.83 12.20
C GLU A 257 -15.96 -10.00 11.56
N ARG A 258 -15.65 -9.19 10.54
CA ARG A 258 -14.33 -9.21 9.89
C ARG A 258 -13.22 -8.82 10.86
N GLU A 259 -13.42 -7.76 11.64
CA GLU A 259 -12.42 -7.34 12.63
C GLU A 259 -12.25 -8.38 13.75
N ARG A 260 -13.32 -9.05 14.18
CA ARG A 260 -13.24 -10.17 15.13
C ARG A 260 -12.49 -11.38 14.56
N LYS A 261 -12.70 -11.73 13.29
CA LYS A 261 -11.96 -12.81 12.60
C LYS A 261 -10.46 -12.52 12.52
N LYS A 262 -10.04 -11.26 12.59
CA LYS A 262 -8.63 -10.84 12.68
C LYS A 262 -8.07 -10.86 14.10
N GLY A 263 -8.85 -11.28 15.09
CA GLY A 263 -8.45 -11.33 16.50
C GLY A 263 -8.57 -10.00 17.24
N LYS A 264 -9.19 -8.95 16.66
CA LYS A 264 -9.47 -7.73 17.42
C LYS A 264 -10.54 -8.00 18.48
N GLN A 265 -10.28 -7.52 19.70
CA GLN A 265 -11.26 -7.55 20.78
C GLN A 265 -12.43 -6.62 20.49
N LEU A 266 -13.62 -7.02 20.95
CA LEU A 266 -14.87 -6.28 20.73
C LEU A 266 -14.82 -4.86 21.31
N THR A 267 -14.14 -4.70 22.44
CA THR A 267 -13.90 -3.41 23.13
C THR A 267 -13.07 -2.45 22.28
N LEU A 268 -12.06 -2.94 21.56
CA LEU A 268 -11.24 -2.13 20.66
C LEU A 268 -12.03 -1.70 19.43
N ILE A 269 -12.82 -2.61 18.86
CA ILE A 269 -13.71 -2.31 17.73
C ILE A 269 -14.74 -1.26 18.15
N ALA A 270 -15.26 -1.38 19.38
CA ALA A 270 -16.27 -0.46 19.91
C ALA A 270 -15.76 0.97 20.10
N LYS A 271 -14.53 1.11 20.58
CA LYS A 271 -13.84 2.40 20.67
C LYS A 271 -13.63 3.08 19.31
N GLU A 272 -13.52 2.34 18.21
CA GLU A 272 -13.37 2.95 16.87
C GLU A 272 -14.60 3.76 16.43
N PHE A 273 -15.73 3.59 17.11
CA PHE A 273 -17.00 4.26 16.84
C PHE A 273 -17.57 4.93 18.10
N ASP A 274 -16.74 5.11 19.14
CA ASP A 274 -17.10 5.76 20.40
C ASP A 274 -18.32 5.15 21.12
N PHE A 275 -18.40 3.82 21.15
CA PHE A 275 -19.32 3.09 22.03
C PHE A 275 -18.56 2.08 22.91
N ALA A 276 -19.24 1.59 23.95
CA ALA A 276 -18.71 0.58 24.88
C ALA A 276 -19.31 -0.80 24.61
N VAL A 277 -18.71 -1.82 25.22
CA VAL A 277 -19.24 -3.19 25.25
C VAL A 277 -19.57 -3.49 26.70
N ASN A 278 -20.81 -3.87 26.99
CA ASN A 278 -21.20 -4.26 28.33
C ASN A 278 -20.71 -5.67 28.68
N GLU A 279 -20.87 -6.07 29.94
CA GLU A 279 -20.44 -7.39 30.45
C GLU A 279 -21.08 -8.57 29.71
N GLN A 280 -22.23 -8.37 29.07
CA GLN A 280 -22.92 -9.37 28.25
C GLN A 280 -22.46 -9.39 26.78
N GLY A 281 -21.43 -8.60 26.43
CA GLY A 281 -20.91 -8.52 25.06
C GLY A 281 -21.79 -7.72 24.09
N LYS A 282 -22.75 -6.93 24.59
CA LYS A 282 -23.60 -6.05 23.78
C LYS A 282 -22.99 -4.65 23.68
N PHE A 283 -23.19 -4.01 22.54
CA PHE A 283 -22.76 -2.63 22.30
C PHE A 283 -23.71 -1.64 22.97
N VAL A 284 -23.16 -0.72 23.77
CA VAL A 284 -23.90 0.27 24.54
C VAL A 284 -23.27 1.65 24.36
N TYR A 285 -24.08 2.70 24.31
CA TYR A 285 -23.59 4.07 24.34
C TYR A 285 -23.02 4.37 25.73
N ASP A 286 -21.80 4.91 25.78
CA ASP A 286 -21.17 5.29 27.04
C ASP A 286 -20.90 6.79 27.02
N GLU A 287 -21.68 7.53 27.82
CA GLU A 287 -21.57 8.97 27.98
C GLU A 287 -20.24 9.40 28.63
N THR A 288 -19.51 8.49 29.28
CA THR A 288 -18.23 8.78 29.93
C THR A 288 -17.06 8.90 28.93
N ILE A 289 -17.17 8.26 27.75
CA ILE A 289 -16.12 8.30 26.70
C ILE A 289 -15.93 9.73 26.13
N LYS A 290 -16.94 10.61 26.23
CA LYS A 290 -16.80 12.02 25.83
C LYS A 290 -15.88 12.85 26.73
N LYS A 291 -15.60 12.41 27.97
CA LYS A 291 -14.86 13.22 28.94
C LYS A 291 -13.34 13.13 28.82
N ASP A 292 -12.81 12.07 28.21
CA ASP A 292 -11.35 11.84 28.13
C ASP A 292 -10.65 12.51 26.92
N ILE A 293 -11.37 13.31 26.10
CA ILE A 293 -10.78 13.99 24.92
C ILE A 293 -10.91 15.53 24.96
N ASN A 294 -11.53 16.12 25.99
CA ASN A 294 -11.58 17.58 26.12
C ASN A 294 -10.58 18.10 27.16
N PRO A 295 -9.41 18.65 26.78
CA PRO A 295 -8.76 19.64 27.62
C PRO A 295 -9.56 20.96 27.55
N PRO A 296 -9.47 21.81 28.59
CA PRO A 296 -10.38 22.92 28.80
C PRO A 296 -10.23 24.02 27.73
N ASN A 297 -11.38 24.57 27.32
CA ASN A 297 -11.52 25.72 26.44
C ASN A 297 -10.59 26.89 26.82
N LYS A 298 -9.80 27.36 25.86
CA LYS A 298 -9.45 28.78 25.72
C LYS A 298 -9.69 29.23 24.28
N GLU A 299 -10.81 29.93 24.13
CA GLU A 299 -11.11 31.05 23.24
C GLU A 299 -10.63 31.02 21.76
N ALA A 300 -11.64 30.81 20.91
CA ALA A 300 -11.95 31.53 19.67
C ALA A 300 -10.87 31.72 18.59
N GLY A 301 -11.12 31.11 17.42
CA GLY A 301 -10.70 31.68 16.14
C GLY A 301 -10.36 30.67 15.05
N THR A 302 -11.32 30.43 14.15
CA THR A 302 -11.15 30.10 12.73
C THR A 302 -10.60 28.73 12.28
N SER A 303 -11.44 28.11 11.44
CA SER A 303 -11.14 27.47 10.15
C SER A 303 -10.97 25.95 10.10
N THR A 304 -12.04 25.33 9.61
CA THR A 304 -12.06 24.06 8.88
C THR A 304 -10.90 23.95 7.89
N MET A 305 -9.93 23.06 8.14
CA MET A 305 -9.03 22.54 7.12
C MET A 305 -9.51 21.17 6.65
N SER A 306 -10.02 21.20 5.41
CA SER A 306 -10.27 20.07 4.54
C SER A 306 -9.04 19.16 4.40
N ILE A 307 -9.25 17.85 4.42
CA ILE A 307 -8.24 16.79 4.22
C ILE A 307 -7.69 16.76 2.77
N PHE A 308 -8.05 17.73 1.91
CA PHE A 308 -7.53 17.82 0.54
C PHE A 308 -6.21 18.60 0.36
N GLN A 309 -5.50 18.96 1.42
CA GLN A 309 -4.16 19.57 1.28
C GLN A 309 -3.17 19.01 2.29
N HIS A 310 -2.61 17.84 2.00
CA HIS A 310 -1.28 17.45 2.48
C HIS A 310 -0.59 16.58 1.44
N VAL A 311 -0.23 17.20 0.32
CA VAL A 311 0.82 16.73 -0.58
C VAL A 311 1.82 17.87 -0.71
N GLU A 312 3.10 17.50 -0.60
CA GLU A 312 4.31 18.32 -0.75
C GLU A 312 4.68 19.28 0.38
N ARG A 313 5.68 18.84 1.17
CA ARG A 313 6.94 19.59 1.35
C ARG A 313 7.96 18.71 2.07
N GLN A 314 8.81 18.01 1.31
CA GLN A 314 10.17 17.69 1.76
C GLN A 314 11.19 17.81 0.61
N LYS A 315 11.89 18.95 0.65
CA LYS A 315 13.34 19.15 0.45
C LYS A 315 14.07 18.33 -0.61
N ARG A 316 14.56 19.02 -1.65
CA ARG A 316 15.87 18.84 -2.33
C ARG A 316 16.32 20.19 -2.96
N PRO A 317 17.60 20.39 -3.33
CA PRO A 317 18.55 21.18 -2.55
C PRO A 317 18.90 22.55 -3.18
N SER A 318 19.62 23.33 -2.39
CA SER A 318 20.30 24.61 -2.65
C SER A 318 20.73 24.89 -4.10
N VAL A 319 20.32 26.07 -4.59
CA VAL A 319 21.05 26.84 -5.60
C VAL A 319 21.22 28.26 -5.05
N ILE A 320 22.46 28.74 -5.08
CA ILE A 320 22.94 30.07 -4.66
C ILE A 320 22.56 31.12 -5.71
N VAL A 321 22.60 32.40 -5.31
CA VAL A 321 22.61 33.69 -6.07
C VAL A 321 21.35 34.52 -5.72
N SER A 322 21.36 35.83 -5.52
CA SER A 322 22.31 36.87 -5.10
C SER A 322 21.45 38.14 -4.98
N GLU A 323 21.69 38.93 -3.94
CA GLU A 323 21.58 40.40 -3.84
C GLU A 323 20.26 41.17 -4.15
N TYR A 324 19.80 41.87 -3.09
CA TYR A 324 19.28 43.25 -3.01
C TYR A 324 18.31 43.83 -4.07
N CYS A 325 17.11 44.22 -3.63
CA CYS A 325 16.71 45.65 -3.52
C CYS A 325 15.38 45.83 -2.73
N PRO A 326 15.15 46.99 -2.06
CA PRO A 326 14.23 47.14 -0.95
C PRO A 326 12.91 47.82 -1.33
N LEU A 327 11.76 47.28 -0.89
CA LEU A 327 10.49 48.01 -0.86
C LEU A 327 9.67 47.63 0.39
N GLN A 328 9.00 48.65 0.91
CA GLN A 328 8.45 48.88 2.25
C GLN A 328 7.53 47.79 2.86
N PRO A 329 7.37 47.75 4.20
CA PRO A 329 6.62 46.71 4.88
C PRO A 329 5.11 46.86 4.68
N ILE A 330 4.57 46.16 3.68
CA ILE A 330 3.13 45.89 3.58
C ILE A 330 2.77 44.98 4.75
N SER A 331 1.76 45.38 5.54
CA SER A 331 1.31 44.64 6.72
C SER A 331 0.97 43.18 6.36
N LYS A 332 1.19 42.26 7.30
CA LYS A 332 0.93 40.81 7.11
C LYS A 332 -0.49 40.53 6.59
N LYS A 333 -1.45 41.40 6.88
CA LYS A 333 -2.85 41.31 6.43
C LYS A 333 -2.98 41.62 4.93
N GLY A 334 -2.40 42.72 4.45
CA GLY A 334 -2.45 43.08 3.02
C GLY A 334 -1.69 42.08 2.12
N ARG A 335 -0.65 41.43 2.65
CA ARG A 335 0.03 40.32 1.95
C ARG A 335 -0.83 39.06 1.85
N LEU A 336 -1.59 38.72 2.90
CA LEU A 336 -2.48 37.57 2.86
C LEU A 336 -3.65 37.81 1.90
N GLU A 337 -4.26 39.00 1.96
CA GLU A 337 -5.38 39.39 1.11
C GLU A 337 -5.01 39.36 -0.38
N ALA A 338 -3.84 39.91 -0.77
CA ALA A 338 -3.35 39.87 -2.14
C ALA A 338 -3.00 38.45 -2.63
N ILE A 339 -2.57 37.55 -1.72
CA ILE A 339 -2.32 36.14 -2.05
C ILE A 339 -3.64 35.40 -2.23
N THR A 340 -4.64 35.65 -1.39
CA THR A 340 -5.98 35.05 -1.52
C THR A 340 -6.70 35.53 -2.77
N GLU A 341 -6.61 36.81 -3.11
CA GLU A 341 -7.19 37.35 -4.36
C GLU A 341 -6.50 36.75 -5.59
N LYS A 342 -5.17 36.67 -5.62
CA LYS A 342 -4.45 36.00 -6.72
C LYS A 342 -4.76 34.51 -6.82
N ALA A 343 -5.01 33.83 -5.71
CA ALA A 343 -5.39 32.42 -5.71
C ALA A 343 -6.83 32.22 -6.21
N GLN A 344 -7.75 33.09 -5.81
CA GLN A 344 -9.13 33.08 -6.31
C GLN A 344 -9.21 33.40 -7.80
N GLN A 345 -8.46 34.41 -8.27
CA GLN A 345 -8.37 34.77 -9.69
C GLN A 345 -7.86 33.58 -10.52
N ARG A 346 -6.77 32.92 -10.08
CA ARG A 346 -6.23 31.73 -10.76
C ARG A 346 -7.20 30.55 -10.77
N SER A 347 -7.97 30.37 -9.70
CA SER A 347 -9.02 29.34 -9.65
C SER A 347 -10.14 29.64 -10.64
N GLN A 348 -10.56 30.91 -10.76
CA GLN A 348 -11.58 31.33 -11.72
C GLN A 348 -11.10 31.19 -13.16
N ASP A 349 -9.84 31.57 -13.44
CA ASP A 349 -9.23 31.43 -14.76
C ASP A 349 -9.09 29.95 -15.18
N SER A 350 -8.73 29.05 -14.25
CA SER A 350 -8.70 27.61 -14.52
C SER A 350 -10.08 27.00 -14.76
N ILE A 351 -11.12 27.46 -14.05
CA ILE A 351 -12.50 27.03 -14.27
C ILE A 351 -12.99 27.53 -15.65
N MET A 352 -12.68 28.77 -16.01
CA MET A 352 -13.03 29.34 -17.32
C MET A 352 -12.30 28.63 -18.47
N LEU A 353 -11.04 28.23 -18.28
CA LEU A 353 -10.28 27.45 -19.26
C LEU A 353 -10.91 26.06 -19.47
N ALA A 354 -11.25 25.36 -18.38
CA ALA A 354 -11.90 24.04 -18.43
C ALA A 354 -13.30 24.09 -19.07
N LEU A 355 -14.07 25.16 -18.82
CA LEU A 355 -15.35 25.38 -19.48
C LEU A 355 -15.20 25.68 -20.98
N LYS A 356 -14.16 26.43 -21.37
CA LYS A 356 -13.87 26.74 -22.78
C LYS A 356 -13.45 25.49 -23.57
N GLU A 357 -12.63 24.62 -22.99
CA GLU A 357 -12.27 23.31 -23.57
C GLU A 357 -13.47 22.37 -23.70
N ARG A 358 -14.42 22.44 -22.76
CA ARG A 358 -15.67 21.67 -22.79
C ARG A 358 -16.66 22.19 -23.85
N CYS A 359 -16.72 23.50 -24.08
CA CYS A 359 -17.53 24.09 -25.14
C CYS A 359 -16.96 23.82 -26.55
N GLN A 360 -15.63 23.81 -26.70
CA GLN A 360 -14.98 23.47 -27.97
C GLN A 360 -15.11 21.99 -28.34
N SER A 361 -15.15 21.10 -27.34
CA SER A 361 -15.41 19.66 -27.57
C SER A 361 -16.88 19.38 -27.89
N LEU A 362 -17.83 20.15 -27.34
CA LEU A 362 -19.24 20.07 -27.71
C LEU A 362 -19.53 20.61 -29.12
N GLN A 363 -18.86 21.69 -29.56
CA GLN A 363 -19.00 22.20 -30.93
C GLN A 363 -18.46 21.24 -32.00
N LYS A 364 -17.46 20.40 -31.67
CA LYS A 364 -16.96 19.34 -32.56
C LYS A 364 -17.89 18.11 -32.65
N LEU A 365 -18.84 17.95 -31.71
CA LEU A 365 -19.80 16.84 -31.69
C LEU A 365 -21.15 17.20 -32.35
N THR A 366 -21.42 18.48 -32.62
CA THR A 366 -22.66 18.95 -33.25
C THR A 366 -22.48 19.44 -34.69
N GLY A 367 -21.29 19.32 -35.27
CA GLY A 367 -20.97 19.82 -36.60
C GLY A 367 -20.64 18.72 -37.60
N GLU A 368 -21.64 17.96 -38.04
CA GLU A 368 -21.69 17.38 -39.40
C GLU A 368 -23.07 16.77 -39.65
N ASN A 369 -23.92 17.49 -40.39
CA ASN A 369 -24.78 16.95 -41.46
C ASN A 369 -25.74 18.04 -41.98
N THR A 370 -25.27 18.80 -42.96
CA THR A 370 -26.13 19.25 -44.05
C THR A 370 -25.40 19.00 -45.36
N PHE A 371 -25.59 17.80 -45.89
CA PHE A 371 -25.55 17.57 -47.33
C PHE A 371 -26.59 18.48 -47.97
N ILE A 372 -26.15 19.41 -48.83
CA ILE A 372 -26.99 19.98 -49.88
C ILE A 372 -26.48 19.39 -51.18
N SER A 373 -27.32 18.54 -51.78
CA SER A 373 -27.29 18.24 -53.20
C SER A 373 -27.69 19.48 -53.99
N LYS A 374 -26.99 19.75 -55.09
CA LYS A 374 -27.59 19.98 -56.42
C LYS A 374 -26.51 20.34 -57.47
N GLU A 375 -26.71 19.66 -58.60
CA GLU A 375 -26.27 19.96 -59.99
C GLU A 375 -24.80 19.87 -60.36
#